data_AF-A0A165J457-F1
#
_entry.id   AF-A0A165J457-F1
#
_cell.length_a   1.000
_cell.length_b   1.000
_cell.length_c   1.000
_cell.angle_alpha   90.00
_cell.angle_beta   90.00
_cell.angle_gamma   90.00
#
_symmetry.space_group_name_H-M   'P 1'
#
loop_
_entity.id
_entity.type
_entity.pdbx_description
1 polymer ?
#
loop_
_entity_poly.entity_id
_entity_poly.type
_entity_poly.pdbx_seq_one_letter_code
_entity_poly.pdbx_strand_id
1 'polypeptide(L)'
;MQITPVIAIHLAAALAAVALGPIALWARQGTTQRPRLHRAAGYAWVTVMVATAVSAIFITGGGGPRWGSFGLIHLFIPVTLGMLVMAFVYLARRNIVGHRKMMQRIYIGACLGAGAFTLLPGRFLGHTVWSALGLI
;
A
#
# COMPACT_ATOMS: atom_id res chain seq x y z
N MET A 1 -22.03 -3.09 -1.65
CA MET A 1 -21.08 -3.29 -2.77
C MET A 1 -20.78 -4.79 -2.83
N GLN A 2 -20.80 -5.41 -4.01
CA GLN A 2 -20.36 -6.81 -4.15
C GLN A 2 -18.84 -6.84 -4.39
N ILE A 3 -18.18 -7.89 -3.90
CA ILE A 3 -16.75 -8.11 -4.19
C ILE A 3 -16.62 -8.55 -5.64
N THR A 4 -16.15 -7.66 -6.50
CA THR A 4 -15.80 -8.00 -7.88
C THR A 4 -14.40 -8.64 -7.92
N PRO A 5 -14.03 -9.34 -9.01
CA PRO A 5 -12.68 -9.88 -9.16
C PRO A 5 -11.58 -8.83 -9.00
N VAL A 6 -11.80 -7.60 -9.50
CA VAL A 6 -10.86 -6.49 -9.35
C VAL A 6 -10.67 -6.10 -7.88
N ILE A 7 -11.77 -6.02 -7.11
CA ILE A 7 -11.69 -5.73 -5.67
C ILE A 7 -10.96 -6.84 -4.93
N ALA A 8 -11.22 -8.10 -5.26
CA ALA A 8 -10.54 -9.25 -4.65
C ALA A 8 -9.01 -9.22 -4.94
N ILE A 9 -8.61 -8.96 -6.19
CA ILE A 9 -7.21 -8.82 -6.57
C ILE A 9 -6.54 -7.68 -5.80
N HIS A 10 -7.19 -6.51 -5.75
CA HIS A 10 -6.67 -5.36 -5.02
C HIS A 10 -6.50 -5.65 -3.54
N LEU A 11 -7.52 -6.23 -2.90
CA LEU A 11 -7.49 -6.56 -1.47
C LEU A 11 -6.39 -7.57 -1.17
N ALA A 12 -6.25 -8.63 -1.98
CA ALA A 12 -5.20 -9.63 -1.80
C ALA A 12 -3.80 -9.01 -1.95
N ALA A 13 -3.59 -8.17 -2.97
CA ALA A 13 -2.32 -7.46 -3.18
C ALA A 13 -2.01 -6.49 -2.04
N ALA A 14 -3.01 -5.76 -1.54
CA ALA A 14 -2.87 -4.82 -0.43
C ALA A 14 -2.49 -5.54 0.88
N LEU A 15 -3.14 -6.66 1.19
CA LEU A 15 -2.82 -7.49 2.36
C LEU A 15 -1.40 -8.07 2.26
N ALA A 16 -1.02 -8.56 1.08
CA ALA A 16 0.36 -9.01 0.83
C ALA A 16 1.38 -7.88 1.00
N ALA A 17 1.05 -6.66 0.56
CA ALA A 17 1.91 -5.48 0.73
C ALA A 17 2.09 -5.10 2.21
N VAL A 18 1.02 -5.15 3.02
CA VAL A 18 1.09 -4.94 4.47
C VAL A 18 1.98 -6.00 5.13
N ALA A 19 1.90 -7.26 4.72
CA ALA A 19 2.70 -8.34 5.31
C ALA A 19 4.19 -8.31 4.88
N LEU A 20 4.48 -8.03 3.60
CA LEU A 20 5.85 -8.07 3.06
C LEU A 20 6.67 -6.84 3.44
N GLY A 21 6.04 -5.68 3.63
CA GLY A 21 6.72 -4.42 3.96
C GLY A 21 7.60 -4.52 5.22
N PRO A 22 7.07 -4.96 6.37
CA PRO A 22 7.84 -5.15 7.60
C PRO A 22 9.00 -6.12 7.42
N ILE A 23 8.82 -7.21 6.66
CA ILE A 23 9.88 -8.19 6.39
C ILE A 23 11.03 -7.53 5.63
N ALA A 24 10.73 -6.75 4.58
CA ALA A 24 11.73 -6.04 3.79
C ALA A 24 12.47 -4.98 4.63
N LEU A 25 11.77 -4.25 5.49
CA LEU A 25 12.35 -3.23 6.37
C LEU A 25 13.22 -3.85 7.49
N TRP A 26 12.70 -4.87 8.17
CA TRP A 26 13.38 -5.59 9.24
C TRP A 26 14.66 -6.28 8.75
N ALA A 27 14.66 -6.80 7.53
CA ALA A 27 15.84 -7.45 6.95
C ALA A 27 17.08 -6.52 6.87
N ARG A 28 16.88 -5.19 6.98
CA ARG A 28 17.95 -4.18 7.07
C ARG A 28 18.02 -3.47 8.43
N GLN A 29 17.40 -4.01 9.47
CA GLN A 29 17.42 -3.45 10.82
C GLN A 29 18.28 -4.29 11.76
N GLY A 30 18.87 -3.65 12.78
CA GLY A 30 19.67 -4.31 13.82
C GLY A 30 21.09 -4.68 13.39
N THR A 31 21.81 -5.37 14.29
CA THR A 31 23.21 -5.76 14.11
C THR A 31 23.39 -6.79 12.97
N THR A 32 22.47 -7.75 12.86
CA THR A 32 22.53 -8.79 11.81
C THR A 32 21.68 -8.41 10.61
N GLN A 33 22.35 -7.96 9.55
CA GLN A 33 21.72 -7.55 8.30
C GLN A 33 21.53 -8.75 7.35
N ARG A 34 20.37 -8.86 6.71
CA ARG A 34 20.02 -9.95 5.78
C ARG A 34 19.80 -9.42 4.35
N PRO A 35 20.87 -9.07 3.62
CA PRO A 35 20.77 -8.36 2.34
C PRO A 35 20.04 -9.15 1.25
N ARG A 36 20.18 -10.48 1.22
CA ARG A 36 19.48 -11.33 0.24
C ARG A 36 17.97 -11.33 0.50
N LEU A 37 17.57 -11.50 1.77
CA LEU A 37 16.16 -11.44 2.17
C LEU A 37 15.55 -10.06 1.89
N HIS A 38 16.27 -8.97 2.19
CA HIS A 38 15.80 -7.62 1.89
C HIS A 38 15.51 -7.43 0.40
N ARG A 39 16.38 -7.92 -0.50
CA ARG A 39 16.15 -7.81 -1.95
C ARG A 39 14.95 -8.63 -2.38
N ALA A 40 14.87 -9.90 -1.96
CA ALA A 40 13.76 -10.78 -2.33
C ALA A 40 12.42 -10.22 -1.83
N ALA A 41 12.32 -9.89 -0.55
CA ALA A 41 11.11 -9.30 0.04
C ALA A 41 10.82 -7.91 -0.54
N GLY A 42 11.85 -7.10 -0.81
CA GLY A 42 11.71 -5.78 -1.42
C GLY A 42 11.15 -5.83 -2.83
N TYR A 43 11.64 -6.73 -3.69
CA TYR A 43 11.10 -6.91 -5.04
C TYR A 43 9.68 -7.45 -5.01
N ALA A 44 9.39 -8.44 -4.17
CA ALA A 44 8.04 -8.95 -3.98
C ALA A 44 7.09 -7.85 -3.51
N TRP A 45 7.49 -7.07 -2.50
CA TRP A 45 6.72 -5.96 -1.95
C TRP A 45 6.45 -4.87 -3.00
N VAL A 46 7.45 -4.43 -3.75
CA VAL A 46 7.27 -3.44 -4.83
C VAL A 46 6.29 -3.96 -5.89
N THR A 47 6.39 -5.23 -6.26
CA THR A 47 5.50 -5.85 -7.25
C THR A 47 4.04 -5.81 -6.78
N VAL A 48 3.76 -6.22 -5.55
CA VAL A 48 2.38 -6.18 -5.00
C VAL A 48 1.90 -4.76 -4.76
N MET A 49 2.78 -3.80 -4.45
CA MET A 49 2.42 -2.38 -4.37
C MET A 49 1.97 -1.82 -5.72
N VAL A 50 2.67 -2.16 -6.81
CA VAL A 50 2.26 -1.76 -8.17
C VAL A 50 0.93 -2.41 -8.53
N ALA A 51 0.76 -3.71 -8.27
CA ALA A 51 -0.51 -4.40 -8.51
C ALA A 51 -1.68 -3.77 -7.72
N THR A 52 -1.44 -3.39 -6.45
CA THR A 52 -2.41 -2.70 -5.60
C THR A 52 -2.79 -1.34 -6.21
N ALA A 53 -1.81 -0.53 -6.61
CA ALA A 53 -2.06 0.80 -7.18
C ALA A 53 -2.78 0.73 -8.53
N VAL A 54 -2.41 -0.20 -9.41
CA VAL A 54 -3.02 -0.36 -10.74
C VAL A 54 -4.45 -0.87 -10.63
N SER A 55 -4.69 -1.90 -9.81
CA SER A 55 -6.05 -2.42 -9.58
C SER A 55 -6.98 -1.38 -8.96
N ALA A 56 -6.46 -0.49 -8.09
CA ALA A 56 -7.24 0.58 -7.47
C ALA A 56 -7.85 1.56 -8.48
N ILE A 57 -7.23 1.75 -9.66
CA ILE A 57 -7.75 2.65 -10.72
C ILE A 57 -9.16 2.24 -11.14
N PHE A 58 -9.45 0.94 -11.10
CA PHE A 58 -10.72 0.36 -11.55
C PHE A 58 -11.75 0.24 -10.42
N ILE A 59 -11.39 0.56 -9.16
CA ILE A 59 -12.28 0.46 -8.00
C ILE A 59 -12.92 1.82 -7.75
N THR A 60 -14.07 2.04 -8.38
CA THR A 60 -14.81 3.29 -8.28
C THR A 60 -16.11 3.11 -7.47
N GLY A 61 -16.79 4.20 -7.11
CA GLY A 61 -18.11 4.12 -6.47
C GLY A 61 -18.17 4.11 -4.93
N GLY A 62 -17.09 4.48 -4.22
CA GLY A 62 -17.13 4.72 -2.76
C GLY A 62 -17.78 6.06 -2.36
N GLY A 63 -18.14 6.22 -1.09
CA GLY A 63 -18.68 7.48 -0.53
C GLY A 63 -17.63 8.59 -0.33
N GLY A 64 -18.09 9.81 -0.03
CA GLY A 64 -17.26 10.99 0.25
C GLY A 64 -16.94 11.87 -0.96
N PRO A 65 -16.10 12.93 -0.79
CA PRO A 65 -15.74 13.86 -1.86
C PRO A 65 -15.07 13.17 -3.04
N ARG A 66 -15.48 13.55 -4.25
CA ARG A 66 -15.06 12.89 -5.50
C ARG A 66 -15.05 13.85 -6.68
N TRP A 67 -14.19 13.54 -7.65
CA TRP A 67 -14.19 14.12 -8.98
C TRP A 67 -14.59 13.02 -9.97
N GLY A 68 -15.82 13.06 -10.45
CA GLY A 68 -16.37 11.99 -11.29
C GLY A 68 -16.27 10.63 -10.59
N SER A 69 -15.65 9.66 -11.26
CA SER A 69 -15.46 8.30 -10.74
C SER A 69 -14.43 8.20 -9.61
N PHE A 70 -13.51 9.17 -9.49
CA PHE A 70 -12.37 9.12 -8.59
C PHE A 70 -12.66 9.85 -7.27
N GLY A 71 -12.66 9.11 -6.16
CA GLY A 71 -12.70 9.68 -4.81
C GLY A 71 -11.30 10.03 -4.27
N LEU A 72 -11.23 10.79 -3.17
CA LEU A 72 -9.97 11.20 -2.51
C LEU A 72 -8.95 10.07 -2.31
N ILE A 73 -9.39 8.84 -2.04
CA ILE A 73 -8.50 7.69 -1.88
C ILE A 73 -7.64 7.39 -3.12
N HIS A 74 -8.09 7.78 -4.31
CA HIS A 74 -7.34 7.55 -5.55
C HIS A 74 -6.08 8.41 -5.65
N LEU A 75 -5.94 9.47 -4.83
CA LEU A 75 -4.67 10.22 -4.75
C LEU A 75 -3.50 9.33 -4.31
N PHE A 76 -3.76 8.26 -3.54
CA PHE A 76 -2.72 7.32 -3.15
C PHE A 76 -2.08 6.62 -4.36
N ILE A 77 -2.77 6.51 -5.51
CA ILE A 77 -2.26 5.83 -6.71
C ILE A 77 -1.05 6.57 -7.29
N PRO A 78 -1.18 7.81 -7.82
CA PRO A 78 -0.04 8.52 -8.40
C PRO A 78 1.04 8.83 -7.37
N VAL A 79 0.66 9.12 -6.12
CA VAL A 79 1.62 9.38 -5.04
C VAL A 79 2.48 8.13 -4.77
N THR A 80 1.87 6.95 -4.61
CA THR A 80 2.60 5.70 -4.34
C THR A 80 3.52 5.35 -5.50
N LEU A 81 3.01 5.39 -6.74
CA LEU A 81 3.81 5.04 -7.92
C LEU A 81 4.97 6.02 -8.12
N GLY A 82 4.72 7.33 -7.98
CA GLY A 82 5.77 8.34 -8.06
C GLY A 82 6.84 8.18 -6.98
N MET A 83 6.43 7.90 -5.74
CA MET A 83 7.36 7.64 -4.64
C MET A 83 8.17 6.37 -4.86
N LEU A 84 7.59 5.30 -5.39
CA LEU A 84 8.33 4.07 -5.74
C LEU A 84 9.42 4.37 -6.77
N VAL A 85 9.09 5.09 -7.85
CA VAL A 85 10.08 5.53 -8.84
C VAL A 85 11.20 6.32 -8.16
N MET A 86 10.85 7.32 -7.34
CA MET A 86 11.85 8.13 -6.63
C MET A 86 12.72 7.30 -5.66
N ALA A 87 12.16 6.27 -5.02
CA ALA A 87 12.92 5.38 -4.16
C ALA A 87 14.02 4.62 -4.93
N PHE A 88 13.74 4.20 -6.16
CA PHE A 88 14.73 3.55 -7.03
C PHE A 88 15.69 4.55 -7.67
N VAL A 89 15.25 5.77 -7.97
CA VAL A 89 16.15 6.87 -8.40
C VAL A 89 17.19 7.16 -7.31
N TYR A 90 16.77 7.24 -6.04
CA TYR A 90 17.72 7.41 -4.93
C TYR A 90 18.70 6.23 -4.83
N LEU A 91 18.21 5.00 -5.00
CA LEU A 91 19.06 3.81 -4.99
C LEU A 91 20.09 3.83 -6.13
N ALA A 92 19.67 4.18 -7.35
CA ALA A 92 20.55 4.29 -8.52
C ALA A 92 21.63 5.36 -8.34
N ARG A 93 21.29 6.47 -7.67
CA ARG A 93 22.24 7.52 -7.28
C ARG A 93 23.08 7.19 -6.04
N ARG A 94 23.06 5.93 -5.57
CA ARG A 94 23.71 5.46 -4.34
C ARG A 94 23.30 6.22 -3.07
N ASN A 95 22.19 6.94 -3.10
CA ASN A 95 21.61 7.61 -1.94
C ASN A 95 20.75 6.63 -1.13
N ILE A 96 21.41 5.81 -0.30
CA ILE A 96 20.74 4.77 0.50
C ILE A 96 19.82 5.37 1.56
N VAL A 97 20.19 6.51 2.14
CA VAL A 97 19.36 7.22 3.13
C VAL A 97 18.04 7.69 2.49
N GLY A 98 18.12 8.24 1.27
CA GLY A 98 16.96 8.65 0.47
C GLY A 98 16.06 7.47 0.12
N HIS A 99 16.63 6.38 -0.38
CA HIS A 99 15.90 5.13 -0.67
C HIS A 99 15.16 4.63 0.58
N ARG A 100 15.87 4.51 1.71
CA ARG A 100 15.30 4.04 2.99
C ARG A 100 14.14 4.92 3.44
N LYS A 101 14.34 6.25 3.51
CA LYS A 101 13.30 7.19 3.93
C LYS A 101 12.07 7.12 3.03
N MET A 102 12.28 7.00 1.71
CA MET A 102 11.18 6.89 0.76
C MET A 102 10.39 5.59 0.96
N MET A 103 11.07 4.44 1.05
CA MET A 103 10.40 3.15 1.27
C MET A 103 9.60 3.12 2.58
N GLN A 104 10.14 3.68 3.67
CA GLN A 104 9.43 3.81 4.94
C GLN A 104 8.18 4.70 4.82
N ARG A 105 8.29 5.86 4.13
CA ARG A 105 7.14 6.75 3.91
C ARG A 105 6.05 6.10 3.06
N ILE A 106 6.44 5.35 2.02
CA ILE A 106 5.48 4.59 1.21
C ILE A 106 4.75 3.56 2.09
N TYR A 107 5.47 2.79 2.90
CA TYR A 107 4.84 1.81 3.78
C TYR A 107 3.85 2.45 4.76
N ILE A 108 4.27 3.52 5.46
CA ILE A 108 3.40 4.22 6.41
C ILE A 108 2.20 4.86 5.71
N GLY A 109 2.42 5.58 4.61
CA GLY A 109 1.36 6.29 3.90
C GLY A 109 0.42 5.36 3.14
N ALA A 110 0.96 4.56 2.23
CA ALA A 110 0.17 3.76 1.30
C ALA A 110 -0.33 2.45 1.90
N CYS A 111 0.37 1.83 2.85
CA CYS A 111 -0.14 0.62 3.51
C CYS A 111 -0.99 0.99 4.74
N LEU A 112 -0.41 1.73 5.70
CA LEU A 112 -1.12 2.03 6.95
C LEU A 112 -2.14 3.17 6.78
N GLY A 113 -1.76 4.27 6.12
CA GLY A 113 -2.65 5.41 5.90
C GLY A 113 -3.84 5.06 5.00
N ALA A 114 -3.60 4.44 3.85
CA ALA A 114 -4.70 4.01 2.98
C ALA A 114 -5.54 2.87 3.60
N GLY A 115 -4.92 1.96 4.35
CA GLY A 115 -5.62 0.93 5.12
C GLY A 115 -6.56 1.53 6.17
N ALA A 116 -6.07 2.48 6.97
CA ALA A 116 -6.87 3.20 7.95
C ALA A 116 -8.03 3.95 7.30
N PHE A 117 -7.79 4.62 6.16
CA PHE A 117 -8.84 5.29 5.40
C PHE A 117 -9.90 4.31 4.87
N THR A 118 -9.48 3.14 4.40
CA THR A 118 -10.36 2.07 3.90
C THR A 118 -11.21 1.47 5.02
N LEU A 119 -10.66 1.41 6.23
CA LEU A 119 -11.31 0.91 7.42
C LEU A 119 -12.18 1.96 8.13
N LEU A 120 -12.39 3.17 7.61
CA LEU A 120 -13.36 4.08 8.24
C LEU A 120 -14.78 3.46 8.27
N PRO A 121 -15.55 3.59 9.37
CA PRO A 121 -16.88 2.96 9.50
C PRO A 121 -17.86 3.24 8.37
N GLY A 122 -17.81 4.43 7.75
CA GLY A 122 -18.64 4.79 6.60
C GLY A 122 -18.18 4.22 5.25
N ARG A 123 -17.11 3.41 5.22
CA ARG A 123 -16.60 2.74 4.01
C ARG A 123 -17.04 1.29 4.01
N PHE A 124 -17.18 0.69 2.84
CA PHE A 124 -17.67 -0.68 2.70
C PHE A 124 -16.91 -1.70 3.59
N LEU A 125 -15.58 -1.78 3.46
CA LEU A 125 -14.79 -2.75 4.22
C LEU A 125 -14.72 -2.41 5.71
N GLY A 126 -14.61 -1.12 6.05
CA GLY A 126 -14.72 -0.66 7.43
C GLY A 126 -16.05 -1.07 8.06
N HIS A 127 -17.17 -0.73 7.42
CA HIS A 127 -18.50 -1.11 7.89
C HIS A 127 -18.62 -2.60 8.15
N THR A 128 -18.16 -3.44 7.21
CA THR A 128 -18.18 -4.90 7.37
C THR A 128 -17.33 -5.37 8.56
N VAL A 129 -16.12 -4.85 8.72
CA VAL A 129 -15.23 -5.27 9.83
C VAL A 129 -15.76 -4.80 11.18
N TRP A 130 -16.15 -3.54 11.31
CA TRP A 130 -16.62 -2.99 12.59
C TRP A 130 -17.95 -3.59 13.05
N SER A 131 -18.88 -3.83 12.11
CA SER A 131 -20.14 -4.52 12.43
C SER A 131 -19.90 -5.97 12.85
N ALA A 132 -18.98 -6.69 12.18
CA ALA A 132 -18.59 -8.04 12.58
C ALA A 132 -17.93 -8.08 13.98
N LEU A 133 -17.28 -6.99 14.39
CA LEU A 133 -16.71 -6.83 15.73
C LEU A 133 -17.72 -6.31 16.77
N GLY A 134 -18.96 -6.00 16.38
CA GLY A 134 -20.00 -5.46 17.27
C GLY A 134 -19.75 -4.02 17.74
N LEU A 135 -18.95 -3.25 17.01
CA LEU A 135 -18.57 -1.88 17.37
C LEU A 135 -19.47 -0.81 16.73
N ILE A 136 -20.23 -1.17 15.69
CA ILE A 136 -21.29 -0.37 15.05
C ILE A 136 -22.43 -1.27 14.58
#